data_AF-A0A842KSB3-F1
#
_entry.id   AF-A0A842KSB3-F1
#
_cell.length_a   1.000
_cell.length_b   1.000
_cell.length_c   1.000
_cell.angle_alpha   90.00
_cell.angle_beta   90.00
_cell.angle_gamma   90.00
#
_symmetry.space_group_name_H-M   'P 1'
#
loop_
_entity.id
_entity.type
_entity.pdbx_description
1 polymer ?
#
loop_
_entity_poly.entity_id
_entity_poly.type
_entity_poly.pdbx_seq_one_letter_code
_entity_poly.pdbx_strand_id
1 'polypeptide(L)'
;AKTIKDIDYNLIVTDSYDVVDDLNMVKDHEREAFLEVLQEHRIKYTHHRKLEEALIEALNRASEDDIILLIGAQGMDPASTILKKILKIKGG
;
A
#
# COMPACT_ATOMS: atom_id res chain seq x y z
N ALA A 1 -18.12 1.40 18.05
CA ALA A 1 -17.81 1.32 16.60
C ALA A 1 -17.14 -0.02 16.35
N LYS A 2 -17.52 -0.76 15.28
CA LYS A 2 -16.75 -1.95 14.87
C LYS A 2 -15.36 -1.47 14.44
N THR A 3 -14.31 -2.03 15.04
CA THR A 3 -12.93 -1.69 14.68
C THR A 3 -12.51 -2.59 13.52
N ILE A 4 -11.52 -2.16 12.72
CA ILE A 4 -10.88 -2.99 11.68
C ILE A 4 -10.40 -4.37 12.19
N LYS A 5 -10.26 -4.53 13.51
CA LYS A 5 -9.94 -5.79 14.19
C LYS A 5 -10.98 -6.91 14.00
N ASP A 6 -12.22 -6.56 13.67
CA ASP A 6 -13.32 -7.53 13.48
C ASP A 6 -13.57 -7.88 12.01
N ILE A 7 -12.68 -7.44 11.11
CA ILE A 7 -12.76 -7.65 9.66
C ILE A 7 -11.52 -8.45 9.25
N ASP A 8 -11.67 -9.37 8.31
CA ASP A 8 -10.52 -9.99 7.66
C ASP A 8 -9.94 -9.02 6.63
N TYR A 9 -8.68 -8.60 6.81
CA TYR A 9 -8.04 -7.61 5.95
C TYR A 9 -6.55 -7.91 5.77
N ASN A 10 -6.02 -7.44 4.64
CA ASN A 10 -4.60 -7.35 4.36
C ASN A 10 -4.20 -5.87 4.32
N LEU A 11 -3.30 -5.46 5.23
CA LEU A 11 -2.74 -4.11 5.22
C LEU A 11 -1.39 -4.12 4.51
N ILE A 12 -1.30 -3.34 3.42
CA ILE A 12 -0.06 -3.12 2.67
C ILE A 12 0.30 -1.64 2.83
N VAL A 13 1.53 -1.38 3.27
CA VAL A 13 2.06 -0.02 3.51
C VAL A 13 3.21 0.22 2.55
N THR A 14 3.34 1.45 2.04
CA THR A 14 4.46 1.81 1.17
C THR A 14 4.97 3.22 1.39
N ASP A 15 6.29 3.39 1.22
CA ASP A 15 6.95 4.70 1.22
C ASP A 15 6.65 5.47 -0.06
N SER A 16 6.16 4.79 -1.11
CA SER A 16 5.92 5.36 -2.45
C SER A 16 7.16 6.05 -3.04
N TYR A 17 8.36 5.58 -2.69
CA TYR A 17 9.65 6.20 -3.01
C TYR A 17 9.87 6.42 -4.53
N ASP A 18 9.26 5.57 -5.35
CA ASP A 18 9.32 5.60 -6.81
C ASP A 18 8.40 6.63 -7.47
N VAL A 19 7.51 7.28 -6.71
CA VAL A 19 6.51 8.22 -7.25
C VAL A 19 6.38 9.56 -6.51
N VAL A 20 7.01 9.69 -5.34
CA VAL A 20 7.04 10.95 -4.58
C VAL A 20 8.25 11.80 -4.98
N ASP A 21 8.15 13.11 -4.78
CA ASP A 21 9.28 14.03 -4.94
C ASP A 21 10.15 14.08 -3.67
N ASP A 22 11.28 14.79 -3.76
CA ASP A 22 12.25 14.92 -2.65
C ASP A 22 11.65 15.56 -1.39
N LEU A 23 10.62 16.41 -1.54
CA LEU A 23 9.96 17.07 -0.41
C LEU A 23 9.07 16.11 0.39
N ASN A 24 8.64 15.03 -0.23
CA ASN A 24 7.71 14.05 0.32
C ASN A 24 8.35 12.67 0.53
N MET A 25 9.66 12.58 0.37
CA MET A 25 10.41 11.36 0.58
C MET A 25 10.46 11.01 2.07
N VAL A 26 9.85 9.87 2.42
CA VAL A 26 9.86 9.33 3.78
C VAL A 26 11.28 8.92 4.17
N LYS A 27 11.77 9.47 5.29
CA LYS A 27 13.07 9.14 5.85
C LYS A 27 13.00 7.85 6.66
N ASP A 28 14.16 7.22 6.86
CA ASP A 28 14.24 5.94 7.56
C ASP A 28 13.64 5.99 8.98
N HIS A 29 13.91 7.05 9.74
CA HIS A 29 13.35 7.22 11.08
C HIS A 29 11.83 7.47 11.11
N GLU A 30 11.28 8.14 10.09
CA GLU A 30 9.82 8.37 9.98
C GLU A 30 9.11 7.05 9.67
N ARG A 31 9.70 6.26 8.77
CA ARG A 31 9.22 4.92 8.46
C ARG A 31 9.28 4.03 9.69
N GLU A 32 10.42 3.96 10.37
CA GLU A 32 10.61 3.15 11.58
C GLU A 32 9.58 3.51 12.65
N ALA A 33 9.42 4.80 12.97
CA ALA A 33 8.44 5.27 13.94
C ALA A 33 6.99 4.88 13.57
N PHE A 34 6.63 4.95 12.28
CA PHE A 34 5.29 4.52 11.84
C PHE A 34 5.08 3.01 11.98
N LEU A 35 6.07 2.21 11.54
CA LEU A 35 5.99 0.75 11.58
C LEU A 35 6.02 0.21 13.02
N GLU A 36 6.78 0.84 13.91
CA GLU A 36 6.79 0.51 15.34
C GLU A 36 5.40 0.63 15.96
N VAL A 37 4.66 1.71 15.66
CA VAL A 37 3.28 1.88 16.17
C VAL A 37 2.37 0.73 15.71
N LEU A 38 2.49 0.29 14.45
CA LEU A 38 1.72 -0.87 13.95
C LEU A 38 2.09 -2.16 14.70
N GLN A 39 3.38 -2.37 14.94
CA GLN A 39 3.90 -3.54 15.68
C GLN A 39 3.43 -3.55 17.13
N GLU A 40 3.54 -2.42 17.84
CA GLU A 40 3.08 -2.26 19.23
C GLU A 40 1.59 -2.61 19.38
N HIS A 41 0.78 -2.23 18.41
CA HIS A 41 -0.65 -2.52 18.37
C HIS A 41 -0.99 -3.91 17.81
N ARG A 42 0.02 -4.71 17.45
CA ARG A 42 -0.09 -6.04 16.86
C ARG A 42 -0.94 -6.05 15.58
N ILE A 43 -0.85 -4.97 14.80
CA ILE A 43 -1.49 -4.86 13.50
C ILE A 43 -0.62 -5.61 12.49
N LYS A 44 -1.19 -6.58 11.78
CA LYS A 44 -0.47 -7.31 10.73
C LYS A 44 -0.38 -6.43 9.49
N TYR A 45 0.81 -6.31 8.92
CA TYR A 45 1.04 -5.54 7.71
C TYR A 45 2.15 -6.16 6.85
N THR A 46 2.19 -5.79 5.57
CA THR A 46 3.35 -5.97 4.68
C THR A 46 3.84 -4.58 4.26
N HIS A 47 5.16 -4.38 4.23
CA HIS A 47 5.75 -3.09 3.82
C HIS A 47 6.59 -3.26 2.55
N HIS A 48 6.41 -2.33 1.61
CA HIS A 48 7.24 -2.18 0.42
C HIS A 48 7.76 -0.75 0.34
N ARG A 49 8.97 -0.54 -0.20
CA ARG A 49 9.45 0.84 -0.40
C ARG A 49 8.83 1.51 -1.62
N LYS A 50 8.52 0.73 -2.66
CA LYS A 50 7.93 1.21 -3.90
C LYS A 50 6.42 1.03 -3.92
N LEU A 51 5.72 1.97 -4.54
CA LEU A 51 4.29 1.90 -4.79
C LEU A 51 3.98 0.81 -5.82
N GLU A 52 4.80 0.67 -6.88
CA GLU A 52 4.57 -0.37 -7.91
C GLU A 52 4.55 -1.78 -7.32
N GLU A 53 5.51 -2.10 -6.44
CA GLU A 53 5.59 -3.40 -5.76
C GLU A 53 4.37 -3.65 -4.85
N ALA A 54 3.96 -2.64 -4.08
CA ALA A 54 2.79 -2.73 -3.21
C ALA A 54 1.48 -2.97 -4.00
N LEU A 55 1.32 -2.30 -5.15
CA LEU A 55 0.14 -2.46 -6.00
C LEU A 55 0.11 -3.84 -6.68
N ILE A 56 1.28 -4.35 -7.11
CA ILE A 56 1.39 -5.71 -7.67
C ILE A 56 1.03 -6.75 -6.60
N GLU A 57 1.57 -6.61 -5.39
CA GLU A 57 1.25 -7.49 -4.26
C GLU A 57 -0.25 -7.49 -3.95
N ALA A 58 -0.87 -6.30 -3.86
CA ALA A 58 -2.29 -6.16 -3.60
C ALA A 58 -3.15 -6.86 -4.66
N LEU A 59 -2.84 -6.66 -5.94
CA LEU A 59 -3.53 -7.32 -7.06
C LEU A 59 -3.29 -8.82 -7.14
N ASN A 60 -2.15 -9.31 -6.64
CA ASN A 60 -1.86 -10.76 -6.62
C ASN A 60 -2.56 -11.47 -5.46
N ARG A 61 -2.80 -10.76 -4.35
CA ARG A 61 -3.48 -11.31 -3.17
C ARG A 61 -5.00 -11.23 -3.25
N ALA A 62 -5.54 -10.24 -3.96
CA ALA A 62 -6.97 -10.06 -4.10
C ALA A 62 -7.60 -11.06 -5.07
N SER A 63 -8.75 -11.60 -4.67
CA SER A 63 -9.66 -12.38 -5.51
C SER A 63 -10.67 -11.47 -6.22
N GLU A 64 -11.44 -12.01 -7.17
CA GLU A 64 -12.44 -11.23 -7.93
C GLU A 64 -13.53 -10.59 -7.05
N ASP A 65 -13.84 -11.21 -5.91
CA ASP A 65 -14.84 -10.73 -4.95
C ASP A 65 -14.26 -9.80 -3.86
N ASP A 66 -12.94 -9.57 -3.87
CA ASP A 66 -12.27 -8.73 -2.87
C ASP A 66 -12.32 -7.25 -3.25
N ILE A 67 -12.37 -6.39 -2.23
CA ILE A 67 -12.26 -4.94 -2.38
C ILE A 67 -10.84 -4.50 -2.02
N ILE A 68 -10.13 -3.93 -2.99
CA ILE A 68 -8.87 -3.22 -2.73
C ILE A 68 -9.20 -1.75 -2.44
N LEU A 69 -8.93 -1.32 -1.20
CA LEU A 69 -9.03 0.07 -0.79
C LEU A 69 -7.66 0.73 -0.85
N LEU A 70 -7.49 1.70 -1.75
CA LEU A 70 -6.29 2.52 -1.84
C LEU A 70 -6.48 3.79 -1.01
N ILE A 71 -5.58 4.01 -0.05
CA ILE A 71 -5.56 5.21 0.81
C ILE A 71 -4.20 5.89 0.73
N GLY A 72 -4.21 7.21 0.62
CA GLY A 72 -3.00 8.03 0.55
C GLY A 72 -3.29 9.37 -0.12
N ALA A 73 -2.30 10.27 -0.10
CA ALA A 73 -2.40 11.58 -0.76
C ALA A 73 -1.59 11.59 -2.07
N GLN A 74 -0.27 11.69 -1.99
CA GLN A 74 0.60 12.00 -3.13
C GLN A 74 0.85 10.83 -4.08
N GLY A 75 0.58 9.59 -3.66
CA GLY A 75 0.73 8.40 -4.49
C GLY A 75 -0.50 8.02 -5.32
N MET A 76 -1.65 8.67 -5.15
CA MET A 76 -2.92 8.16 -5.70
C MET A 76 -3.07 8.37 -7.21
N ASP A 77 -2.68 9.53 -7.73
CA ASP A 77 -2.67 9.78 -9.18
C ASP A 77 -1.66 8.85 -9.90
N PRO A 78 -0.41 8.69 -9.42
CA PRO A 78 0.50 7.67 -9.91
C PRO A 78 -0.04 6.24 -9.81
N ALA A 79 -0.69 5.88 -8.68
CA ALA A 79 -1.24 4.54 -8.48
C ALA A 79 -2.24 4.15 -9.57
N SER A 80 -3.14 5.06 -9.95
CA SER A 80 -4.11 4.83 -11.03
C SER A 80 -3.42 4.52 -12.37
N THR A 81 -2.34 5.23 -12.68
CA THR A 81 -1.56 5.02 -13.90
C THR A 81 -0.83 3.66 -13.88
N ILE A 82 -0.19 3.33 -12.77
CA ILE A 82 0.51 2.06 -12.58
C ILE A 82 -0.47 0.88 -12.66
N LEU A 83 -1.61 0.96 -11.99
CA LEU A 83 -2.64 -0.08 -12.02
C LEU A 83 -3.16 -0.34 -13.44
N LYS A 84 -3.45 0.72 -14.20
CA LYS A 84 -3.86 0.56 -15.61
C LYS A 84 -2.81 -0.16 -16.45
N LYS A 85 -1.52 0.10 -16.20
CA LYS A 85 -0.42 -0.59 -16.88
C LYS A 85 -0.38 -2.07 -16.48
N ILE A 86 -0.44 -2.39 -15.19
CA ILE A 86 -0.42 -3.77 -14.69
C ILE A 86 -1.61 -4.57 -15.25
N LEU A 87 -2.82 -4.00 -15.19
CA LEU A 87 -4.03 -4.68 -15.65
C LEU A 87 -4.05 -4.91 -17.16
N LYS A 88 -3.49 -3.99 -17.97
CA LYS A 88 -3.31 -4.20 -19.41
C LYS A 88 -2.37 -5.36 -19.73
N ILE A 89 -1.35 -5.59 -18.90
CA ILE A 89 -0.40 -6.69 -19.08
C ILE A 89 -1.04 -8.03 -18.68
N LYS A 90 -1.86 -8.04 -17.62
CA LYS A 90 -2.53 -9.26 -17.15
C LYS A 90 -3.75 -9.68 -17.97
N GLY A 91 -4.42 -8.74 -18.62
CA GLY A 91 -5.63 -9.00 -19.42
C GLY A 91 -5.38 -9.25 -20.92
N GLY A 92 -4.12 -9.43 -21.34
CA GLY A 92 -3.71 -9.75 -22.70
C GLY A 92 -3.30 -11.21 -22.87
#